data_AF-A0A813UPY3-F1
#
_entry.id   AF-A0A813UPY3-F1
#
_cell.length_a   1.000
_cell.length_b   1.000
_cell.length_c   1.000
_cell.angle_alpha   90.00
_cell.angle_beta   90.00
_cell.angle_gamma   90.00
#
_symmetry.space_group_name_H-M   'P 1'
#
loop_
_entity.id
_entity.type
_entity.pdbx_description
1 polymer ?
#
loop_
_entity_poly.entity_id
_entity_poly.type
_entity_poly.pdbx_seq_one_letter_code
_entity_poly.pdbx_strand_id
1 'polypeptide(L)'
;MILPDIESSQLQDEARKRKERLEQWKNKKILKRKKNDDSDGEEKKDDEEDNEPMEFPKPIFRNYKPISKDLNAILLPKPKLIDIKPMIEDVGSGETNGPPPIDDVDLTTLAPRKPDWDLKRDVEKKLKRLEKRTTRAIAELTRQRLLIEQKGSHGAVDFAEIISTTSRINQHQEDDDD
;
A
#
# COMPACT_ATOMS: atom_id res chain seq x y z
N MET A 1 15.54 -26.37 58.32
CA MET A 1 16.46 -26.13 57.18
C MET A 1 15.98 -24.86 56.49
N ILE A 2 16.72 -23.77 56.66
CA ILE A 2 16.38 -22.44 56.11
C ILE A 2 17.06 -22.37 54.74
N LEU A 3 16.26 -22.36 53.67
CA LEU A 3 16.74 -22.25 52.29
C LEU A 3 17.29 -20.83 52.07
N PRO A 4 18.51 -20.66 51.52
CA PRO A 4 19.19 -19.37 51.50
C PRO A 4 18.66 -18.44 50.41
N ASP A 5 18.74 -17.14 50.71
CA ASP A 5 18.36 -15.92 49.98
C ASP A 5 18.98 -15.72 48.57
N ILE A 6 19.25 -16.79 47.83
CA ILE A 6 19.93 -16.74 46.52
C ILE A 6 19.12 -15.94 45.49
N GLU A 7 17.79 -16.09 45.50
CA GLU A 7 16.89 -15.40 44.57
C GLU A 7 16.80 -13.90 44.87
N SER A 8 16.90 -13.50 46.15
CA SER A 8 16.91 -12.07 46.52
C SER A 8 18.25 -11.40 46.17
N SER A 9 19.38 -12.12 46.26
CA SER A 9 20.68 -11.62 45.81
C SER A 9 20.75 -11.47 44.28
N GLN A 10 20.25 -12.45 43.52
CA GLN A 10 20.20 -12.36 42.05
C GLN A 10 19.30 -11.21 41.57
N LEU A 11 18.14 -11.03 42.22
CA LEU A 11 17.23 -9.92 41.93
C LEU A 11 17.85 -8.56 42.29
N GLN A 12 18.59 -8.47 43.40
CA GLN A 12 19.32 -7.27 43.79
C GLN A 12 20.44 -6.93 42.80
N ASP A 13 21.18 -7.93 42.32
CA ASP A 13 22.24 -7.74 41.32
C ASP A 13 21.66 -7.30 39.97
N GLU A 14 20.53 -7.86 39.55
CA GLU A 14 19.83 -7.43 38.34
C GLU A 14 19.25 -6.01 38.48
N ALA A 15 18.74 -5.65 39.66
CA ALA A 15 18.28 -4.30 39.97
C ALA A 15 19.43 -3.27 39.90
N ARG A 16 20.62 -3.60 40.40
CA ARG A 16 21.82 -2.75 40.28
C ARG A 16 22.23 -2.57 38.83
N LYS A 17 22.30 -3.64 38.04
CA LYS A 17 22.60 -3.57 36.59
C LYS A 17 21.58 -2.71 35.84
N ARG A 18 20.29 -2.79 36.20
CA ARG A 18 19.25 -1.92 35.64
C ARG A 18 19.45 -0.46 36.03
N LYS A 19 19.78 -0.19 37.30
CA LYS A 19 20.05 1.17 37.80
C LYS A 19 21.24 1.81 37.08
N GLU A 20 22.35 1.09 36.94
CA GLU A 20 23.53 1.55 36.21
C GLU A 20 23.22 1.82 34.73
N ARG A 21 22.47 0.92 34.08
CA ARG A 21 22.02 1.12 32.69
C ARG A 21 21.16 2.39 32.56
N LEU A 22 20.26 2.63 33.50
CA LEU A 22 19.42 3.83 33.52
C LEU A 22 20.24 5.10 33.79
N GLU A 23 21.24 5.05 34.67
CA GLU A 23 22.16 6.17 34.91
C GLU A 23 23.00 6.50 33.68
N GLN A 24 23.54 5.50 32.99
CA GLN A 24 24.21 5.70 31.69
C GLN A 24 23.25 6.31 30.65
N TRP A 25 21.99 5.87 30.63
CA TRP A 25 20.98 6.45 29.73
C TRP A 25 20.64 7.90 30.08
N LYS A 26 20.53 8.23 31.38
CA LYS A 26 20.33 9.60 31.87
C LYS A 26 21.53 10.48 31.53
N ASN A 27 22.75 10.04 31.81
CA ASN A 27 23.97 10.76 31.49
C ASN A 27 24.12 10.98 29.98
N LYS A 28 23.77 9.99 29.15
CA LYS A 28 23.76 10.13 27.69
C LYS A 28 22.69 11.11 27.20
N LYS A 29 21.50 11.15 27.82
CA LYS A 29 20.47 12.16 27.51
C LYS A 29 20.91 13.57 27.92
N ILE A 30 21.55 13.73 29.07
CA ILE A 30 22.10 15.00 29.55
C ILE A 30 23.22 15.46 28.60
N LEU A 31 24.12 14.57 28.20
CA LEU A 31 25.21 14.89 27.28
C LEU A 31 24.68 15.21 25.86
N LYS A 32 23.63 14.52 25.40
CA LYS A 32 22.94 14.87 24.14
C LYS A 32 22.23 16.21 24.22
N ARG A 33 21.59 16.53 25.35
CA ARG A 33 20.99 17.86 25.59
C ARG A 33 22.06 18.94 25.56
N LYS A 34 23.15 18.76 26.31
CA LYS A 34 24.27 19.70 26.35
C LYS A 34 24.96 19.88 24.99
N LYS A 35 25.09 18.81 24.20
CA LYS A 35 25.63 18.88 22.83
C LYS A 35 24.68 19.55 21.83
N ASN A 36 23.37 19.53 22.10
CA ASN A 36 22.38 20.28 21.33
C ASN A 36 22.25 21.74 21.81
N ASP A 37 22.80 22.07 22.98
CA ASP A 37 22.76 23.41 23.59
C ASP A 37 23.93 24.30 23.15
N ASP A 38 25.02 23.71 22.62
CA ASP A 38 26.10 24.43 21.92
C ASP A 38 25.76 24.73 20.44
N SER A 39 24.49 24.54 20.03
CA SER A 39 23.99 24.76 18.66
C SER A 39 22.55 25.29 18.71
N ASP A 40 22.42 26.58 18.99
CA ASP A 40 21.21 27.42 18.92
C ASP A 40 19.97 26.90 19.68
N GLY A 41 19.72 27.45 20.88
CA GLY A 41 18.42 27.33 21.54
C GLY A 41 18.43 27.73 23.00
N GLU A 42 18.24 29.03 23.28
CA GLU A 42 18.11 29.61 24.62
C GLU A 42 17.15 28.82 25.54
N GLU A 43 17.64 28.51 26.73
CA GLU A 43 16.86 28.00 27.86
C GLU A 43 15.88 29.06 28.35
N LYS A 44 14.59 28.72 28.40
CA LYS A 44 13.58 29.51 29.12
C LYS A 44 13.94 29.54 30.62
N LYS A 45 14.28 30.72 31.12
CA LYS A 45 14.10 31.08 32.52
C LYS A 45 12.74 31.76 32.67
N ASP A 46 11.98 31.27 33.64
CA ASP A 46 10.80 31.92 34.16
C ASP A 46 11.26 33.20 34.87
N ASP A 47 10.93 34.37 34.33
CA ASP A 47 11.00 35.64 35.04
C ASP A 47 9.80 36.51 34.63
N GLU A 48 9.17 37.09 35.65
CA GLU A 48 7.99 37.94 35.61
C GLU A 48 8.26 39.29 34.89
N GLU A 49 7.17 39.88 34.37
CA GLU A 49 7.08 41.25 33.82
C GLU A 49 7.78 41.54 32.48
N ASP A 50 7.09 41.21 31.38
CA ASP A 50 7.17 42.01 30.15
C ASP A 50 5.76 42.15 29.55
N ASN A 51 5.17 43.32 29.73
CA ASN A 51 3.88 43.74 29.18
C ASN A 51 4.07 44.31 27.76
N GLU A 52 4.86 43.62 26.93
CA GLU A 52 5.04 43.94 25.51
C GLU A 52 4.09 43.05 24.70
N PRO A 53 3.23 43.61 23.83
CA PRO A 53 2.31 42.80 23.04
C PRO A 53 3.12 41.91 22.10
N MET A 54 3.22 40.64 22.47
CA MET A 54 3.83 39.59 21.66
C MET A 54 3.21 39.62 20.26
N GLU A 55 3.93 40.16 19.28
CA GLU A 55 3.43 40.31 17.91
C GLU A 55 3.32 38.93 17.27
N PHE A 56 2.11 38.36 17.29
CA PHE A 56 1.83 37.13 16.57
C PHE A 56 1.88 37.36 15.05
N PRO A 57 2.41 36.40 14.27
CA PRO A 57 2.41 36.50 12.82
C PRO A 57 0.97 36.63 12.28
N LYS A 58 0.74 37.63 11.42
CA LYS A 58 -0.60 37.94 10.90
C LYS A 58 -1.15 36.77 10.05
N PRO A 59 -2.40 36.36 10.26
CA PRO A 59 -3.00 35.24 9.53
C PRO A 59 -3.22 35.59 8.06
N ILE A 60 -2.88 34.66 7.17
CA ILE A 60 -3.08 34.79 5.71
C ILE A 60 -4.30 33.96 5.30
N PHE A 61 -5.35 34.62 4.83
CA PHE A 61 -6.58 33.96 4.42
C PHE A 61 -6.53 33.62 2.92
N ARG A 62 -6.62 32.31 2.60
CA ARG A 62 -6.62 31.79 1.22
C ARG A 62 -8.04 31.47 0.73
N ASN A 63 -8.75 30.62 1.47
CA ASN A 63 -10.07 30.10 1.09
C ASN A 63 -11.24 30.71 1.90
N TYR A 64 -10.97 31.62 2.83
CA TYR A 64 -11.97 32.21 3.73
C TYR A 64 -12.01 33.73 3.59
N LYS A 65 -13.20 34.33 3.66
CA LYS A 65 -13.40 35.79 3.68
C LYS A 65 -13.76 36.23 5.09
N PRO A 66 -12.85 36.89 5.83
CA PRO A 66 -13.16 37.37 7.17
C PRO A 66 -14.24 38.46 7.14
N ILE A 67 -15.05 38.52 8.19
CA ILE A 67 -16.15 39.49 8.31
C ILE A 67 -15.62 40.89 8.67
N SER A 68 -14.52 40.96 9.43
CA SER A 68 -13.88 42.21 9.84
C SER A 68 -13.16 42.91 8.67
N LYS A 69 -13.27 44.24 8.58
CA LYS A 69 -12.66 45.05 7.51
C LYS A 69 -11.12 45.00 7.52
N ASP A 70 -10.51 44.95 8.71
CA ASP A 70 -9.04 45.00 8.85
C ASP A 70 -8.37 43.71 8.37
N LEU A 71 -9.01 42.55 8.58
CA LEU A 71 -8.51 41.25 8.12
C LEU A 71 -8.77 41.01 6.62
N ASN A 72 -9.73 41.73 6.00
CA ASN A 72 -9.96 41.67 4.56
C ASN A 72 -8.83 42.31 3.75
N ALA A 73 -8.08 43.25 4.33
CA ALA A 73 -6.91 43.85 3.68
C ALA A 73 -5.75 42.86 3.49
N ILE A 74 -5.74 41.75 4.24
CA ILE A 74 -4.70 40.72 4.23
C ILE A 74 -5.13 39.52 3.34
N LEU A 75 -6.30 39.60 2.70
CA LEU A 75 -6.81 38.54 1.82
C LEU A 75 -5.95 38.45 0.56
N LEU A 76 -5.45 37.25 0.27
CA LEU A 76 -4.70 37.03 -0.98
C LEU A 76 -5.64 37.21 -2.19
N PRO A 77 -5.16 37.87 -3.26
CA PRO A 77 -5.93 37.96 -4.50
C PRO A 77 -6.17 36.55 -5.04
N LYS A 78 -7.41 36.27 -5.45
CA LYS A 78 -7.73 34.99 -6.09
C LYS A 78 -6.86 34.83 -7.34
N PRO A 79 -6.27 33.65 -7.57
CA PRO A 79 -5.52 33.42 -8.80
C PRO A 79 -6.46 33.63 -9.99
N LYS A 80 -5.97 34.34 -11.01
CA LYS A 80 -6.67 34.42 -12.30
C LYS A 80 -6.73 33.00 -12.85
N LEU A 81 -7.94 32.53 -13.16
CA LEU A 81 -8.10 31.27 -13.85
C LEU A 81 -7.50 31.43 -15.25
N ILE A 82 -6.75 30.44 -15.68
CA ILE A 82 -6.25 30.38 -17.05
C ILE A 82 -7.46 30.17 -17.95
N ASP A 83 -7.57 30.96 -19.02
CA ASP A 83 -8.58 30.70 -20.03
C ASP A 83 -8.23 29.40 -20.75
N ILE A 84 -9.00 28.35 -20.47
CA ILE A 84 -8.83 27.01 -21.03
C ILE A 84 -9.33 26.89 -22.47
N LYS A 85 -10.03 27.90 -22.99
CA LYS A 85 -10.58 27.92 -24.35
C LYS A 85 -9.52 27.67 -25.43
N PRO A 86 -8.38 28.40 -25.48
CA PRO A 86 -7.32 28.12 -26.46
C PRO A 86 -6.74 26.71 -26.29
N MET A 87 -6.60 26.22 -25.05
CA MET A 87 -6.09 24.88 -24.78
C MET A 87 -7.01 23.77 -25.31
N ILE A 88 -8.33 23.99 -25.26
CA ILE A 88 -9.33 23.05 -25.78
C ILE A 88 -9.34 23.06 -27.31
N GLU A 89 -9.14 24.24 -27.91
CA GLU A 89 -9.06 24.40 -29.37
C GLU A 89 -7.80 23.73 -29.93
N ASP A 90 -6.64 23.89 -29.28
CA ASP A 90 -5.38 23.23 -29.64
C ASP A 90 -5.46 21.69 -29.53
N VAL A 91 -6.23 21.17 -28.57
CA VAL A 91 -6.48 19.72 -28.44
C VAL A 91 -7.48 19.24 -29.50
N GLY A 92 -8.45 20.08 -29.87
CA GLY A 92 -9.47 19.78 -30.87
C GLY A 92 -8.99 19.88 -32.32
N SER A 93 -7.97 20.70 -32.61
CA SER A 93 -7.40 20.85 -33.96
C SER A 93 -6.55 19.64 -34.40
N GLY A 94 -6.29 18.70 -33.49
CA GLY A 94 -5.63 17.43 -33.80
C GLY A 94 -4.11 17.51 -33.97
N GLU A 95 -3.50 18.68 -33.79
CA GLU A 95 -2.03 18.86 -33.81
C GLU A 95 -1.40 18.53 -32.47
N THR A 96 -1.63 17.31 -32.00
CA THR A 96 -0.82 16.75 -30.93
C THR A 96 0.30 15.92 -31.55
N ASN A 97 1.56 16.30 -31.31
CA ASN A 97 2.73 15.43 -31.54
C ASN A 97 2.81 14.28 -30.51
N GLY A 98 1.66 13.87 -29.96
CA GLY A 98 1.54 12.84 -28.94
C GLY A 98 1.36 11.45 -29.56
N PRO A 99 1.46 10.38 -28.76
CA PRO A 99 1.08 9.05 -29.21
C PRO A 99 -0.35 9.09 -29.76
N PRO A 100 -0.64 8.33 -30.83
CA PRO A 100 -1.91 8.42 -31.56
C PRO A 100 -3.09 8.27 -30.60
N PRO A 101 -4.22 8.95 -30.88
CA PRO A 101 -5.46 8.75 -30.15
C PRO A 101 -5.74 7.25 -30.07
N ILE A 102 -6.06 6.77 -28.87
CA ILE A 102 -6.56 5.41 -28.69
C ILE A 102 -7.94 5.41 -29.35
N ASP A 103 -7.97 5.04 -30.63
CA ASP A 103 -9.18 4.71 -31.32
C ASP A 103 -9.85 3.56 -30.57
N ASP A 104 -11.12 3.78 -30.24
CA ASP A 104 -12.05 2.84 -29.60
C ASP A 104 -11.89 2.66 -28.07
N VAL A 105 -12.32 3.68 -27.32
CA VAL A 105 -12.83 3.44 -25.96
C VAL A 105 -14.18 2.74 -26.10
N ASP A 106 -14.14 1.40 -26.00
CA ASP A 106 -15.33 0.54 -26.01
C ASP A 106 -16.28 0.92 -24.85
N LEU A 107 -17.45 1.45 -25.20
CA LEU A 107 -18.49 1.94 -24.27
C LEU A 107 -18.98 0.85 -23.29
N THR A 108 -18.75 -0.43 -23.60
CA THR A 108 -19.07 -1.55 -22.72
C THR A 108 -18.11 -1.65 -21.52
N THR A 109 -16.86 -1.18 -21.67
CA THR A 109 -15.86 -1.13 -20.58
C THR A 109 -16.07 0.02 -19.60
N LEU A 110 -16.85 1.05 -20.01
CA LEU A 110 -17.18 2.22 -19.20
C LEU A 110 -18.43 1.99 -18.31
N ALA A 111 -19.18 0.92 -18.57
CA ALA A 111 -20.30 0.51 -17.75
C ALA A 111 -19.82 0.03 -16.35
N PRO A 112 -20.63 0.17 -15.30
CA PRO A 112 -20.29 -0.38 -13.99
C PRO A 112 -20.14 -1.91 -14.08
N ARG A 113 -18.89 -2.38 -14.01
CA ARG A 113 -18.56 -3.81 -14.06
C ARG A 113 -19.05 -4.52 -12.80
N LYS A 114 -19.27 -5.84 -12.90
CA LYS A 114 -19.60 -6.72 -11.75
C LYS A 114 -18.54 -6.50 -10.65
N PRO A 115 -18.90 -6.42 -9.35
CA PRO A 115 -17.95 -6.14 -8.26
C PRO A 115 -16.78 -7.15 -8.20
N ASP A 116 -16.99 -8.37 -8.70
CA ASP A 116 -16.00 -9.44 -8.74
C ASP A 116 -15.02 -9.37 -9.94
N TRP A 117 -15.19 -8.40 -10.84
CA TRP A 117 -14.40 -8.33 -12.08
C TRP A 117 -12.90 -8.18 -11.82
N ASP A 118 -12.54 -7.41 -10.80
CA ASP A 118 -11.17 -7.15 -10.40
C ASP A 118 -10.56 -8.41 -9.78
N LEU A 119 -11.35 -9.12 -8.97
CA LEU A 119 -10.95 -10.39 -8.38
C LEU A 119 -10.73 -11.46 -9.45
N LYS A 120 -11.63 -11.58 -10.43
CA LYS A 120 -11.49 -12.51 -11.56
C LYS A 120 -10.18 -12.26 -12.30
N ARG A 121 -9.89 -11.01 -12.69
CA ARG A 121 -8.67 -10.65 -13.43
C ARG A 121 -7.39 -10.99 -12.64
N ASP A 122 -7.38 -10.68 -11.34
CA ASP A 122 -6.20 -10.90 -10.50
C ASP A 122 -5.97 -12.40 -10.19
N VAL A 123 -7.05 -13.18 -10.14
CA VAL A 123 -7.01 -14.64 -9.92
C VAL A 123 -6.70 -15.40 -11.22
N GLU A 124 -7.14 -14.92 -12.37
CA GLU A 124 -6.99 -15.57 -13.68
C GLU A 124 -5.51 -15.90 -13.98
N LYS A 125 -4.60 -14.95 -13.76
CA LYS A 125 -3.16 -15.16 -13.98
C LYS A 125 -2.59 -16.30 -13.11
N LYS A 126 -3.12 -16.47 -11.89
CA LYS A 126 -2.70 -17.54 -10.97
C LYS A 126 -3.30 -18.87 -11.41
N LEU A 127 -4.59 -18.89 -11.77
CA LEU A 127 -5.27 -20.08 -12.29
C LEU A 127 -4.62 -20.58 -13.57
N LYS A 128 -4.35 -19.72 -14.55
CA LYS A 128 -3.67 -20.10 -15.81
C LYS A 128 -2.31 -20.75 -15.60
N ARG A 129 -1.56 -20.34 -14.57
CA ARG A 129 -0.28 -20.97 -14.20
C ARG A 129 -0.49 -22.33 -13.52
N LEU A 130 -1.51 -22.45 -12.69
CA LEU A 130 -1.86 -23.69 -12.01
C LEU A 130 -2.40 -24.72 -13.01
N GLU A 131 -3.29 -24.31 -13.90
CA GLU A 131 -3.90 -25.11 -14.96
C GLU A 131 -2.85 -25.74 -15.89
N LYS A 132 -1.82 -24.97 -16.29
CA LYS A 132 -0.69 -25.51 -17.05
C LYS A 132 0.08 -26.61 -16.31
N ARG A 133 0.10 -26.57 -14.97
CA ARG A 133 0.76 -27.61 -14.16
C ARG A 133 -0.16 -28.81 -13.96
N THR A 134 -1.45 -28.58 -13.73
CA THR A 134 -2.44 -29.66 -13.57
C THR A 134 -2.58 -30.46 -14.86
N THR A 135 -2.69 -29.80 -16.02
CA THR A 135 -2.72 -30.46 -17.34
C THR A 135 -1.47 -31.31 -17.58
N ARG A 136 -0.27 -30.80 -17.26
CA ARG A 136 0.98 -31.57 -17.32
C ARG A 136 0.97 -32.76 -16.38
N ALA A 137 0.54 -32.58 -15.14
CA ALA A 137 0.45 -33.66 -14.15
C ALA A 137 -0.56 -34.74 -14.58
N ILE A 138 -1.71 -34.34 -15.13
CA ILE A 138 -2.72 -35.24 -15.68
C ILE A 138 -2.13 -36.04 -16.85
N ALA A 139 -1.41 -35.39 -17.78
CA ALA A 139 -0.75 -36.06 -18.89
C ALA A 139 0.32 -37.05 -18.43
N GLU A 140 1.12 -36.69 -17.42
CA GLU A 140 2.15 -37.55 -16.84
C GLU A 140 1.53 -38.78 -16.15
N LEU A 141 0.53 -38.57 -15.28
CA LEU A 141 -0.20 -39.65 -14.60
C LEU A 141 -0.90 -40.58 -15.59
N THR A 142 -1.46 -40.01 -16.66
CA THR A 142 -2.06 -40.75 -17.78
C THR A 142 -1.02 -41.64 -18.45
N ARG A 143 0.15 -41.08 -18.79
CA ARG A 143 1.23 -41.84 -19.44
C ARG A 143 1.72 -42.99 -18.56
N GLN A 144 1.87 -42.75 -17.26
CA GLN A 144 2.26 -43.78 -16.30
C GLN A 144 1.20 -44.88 -16.18
N ARG A 145 -0.08 -44.52 -16.11
CA ARG A 145 -1.20 -45.48 -16.10
C ARG A 145 -1.20 -46.35 -17.35
N LEU A 146 -1.07 -45.75 -18.53
CA LEU A 146 -1.04 -46.46 -19.80
C LEU A 146 0.16 -47.42 -19.91
N LEU A 147 1.34 -47.03 -19.39
CA LEU A 147 2.51 -47.91 -19.35
C LEU A 147 2.31 -49.10 -18.39
N ILE A 148 1.63 -48.89 -17.27
CA ILE A 148 1.29 -49.95 -16.30
C ILE A 148 0.26 -50.90 -16.91
N GLU A 149 -0.77 -50.38 -17.56
CA GLU A 149 -1.83 -51.15 -18.22
C GLU A 149 -1.30 -51.95 -19.44
N GLN A 150 -0.34 -51.40 -20.19
CA GLN A 150 0.36 -52.16 -21.23
C GLN A 150 1.23 -53.30 -20.67
N LYS A 151 1.79 -53.14 -19.46
CA LYS A 151 2.63 -54.15 -18.81
C LYS A 151 1.83 -55.17 -18.01
N GLY A 152 0.64 -54.82 -17.56
CA GLY A 152 -0.28 -55.67 -16.82
C GLY A 152 -1.63 -55.68 -17.52
N SER A 153 -1.90 -56.71 -18.32
CA SER A 153 -3.22 -57.02 -18.85
C SER A 153 -4.25 -57.02 -17.69
N HIS A 154 -5.06 -55.97 -17.55
CA HIS A 154 -6.40 -55.94 -16.95
C HIS A 154 -6.89 -54.50 -16.76
N GLY A 155 -7.97 -54.13 -17.48
CA GLY A 155 -8.86 -53.04 -17.04
C GLY A 155 -9.27 -52.02 -18.11
N ALA A 156 -9.97 -52.47 -19.15
CA ALA A 156 -10.58 -51.60 -20.15
C ALA A 156 -11.68 -50.71 -19.54
N VAL A 157 -11.30 -49.59 -18.95
CA VAL A 157 -12.14 -48.40 -18.87
C VAL A 157 -11.78 -47.54 -20.06
N ASP A 158 -12.75 -47.16 -20.89
CA ASP A 158 -12.49 -46.44 -22.15
C ASP A 158 -11.93 -45.05 -21.83
N PHE A 159 -10.61 -44.98 -21.83
CA PHE A 159 -9.83 -43.85 -21.34
C PHE A 159 -10.03 -42.59 -22.20
N ALA A 160 -10.41 -42.77 -23.47
CA ALA A 160 -10.80 -41.68 -24.36
C ALA A 160 -12.02 -40.90 -23.82
N GLU A 161 -12.95 -41.57 -23.14
CA GLU A 161 -14.12 -40.94 -22.54
C GLU A 161 -13.73 -40.03 -21.35
N ILE A 162 -12.77 -40.45 -20.52
CA ILE A 162 -12.27 -39.67 -19.37
C ILE A 162 -11.54 -38.40 -19.83
N ILE A 163 -10.73 -38.49 -20.90
CA ILE A 163 -10.09 -37.29 -21.47
C ILE A 163 -11.15 -36.35 -22.07
N SER A 164 -12.17 -36.92 -22.74
CA SER A 164 -13.23 -36.12 -23.35
C SER A 164 -14.08 -35.38 -22.30
N THR A 165 -14.37 -36.02 -21.17
CA THR A 165 -15.14 -35.43 -20.07
C THR A 165 -14.37 -34.34 -19.35
N THR A 166 -13.08 -34.54 -19.06
CA THR A 166 -12.22 -33.50 -18.46
C THR A 166 -12.04 -32.28 -19.37
N SER A 167 -11.89 -32.50 -20.68
CA SER A 167 -11.82 -31.42 -21.67
C SER A 167 -13.12 -30.61 -21.78
N ARG A 168 -14.29 -31.28 -21.68
CA ARG A 168 -15.61 -30.62 -21.68
C ARG A 168 -15.85 -29.76 -20.45
N ILE A 169 -15.45 -30.22 -19.27
CA ILE A 169 -15.58 -29.46 -18.01
C ILE A 169 -14.78 -28.15 -18.08
N ASN A 170 -13.63 -28.16 -18.75
CA ASN A 170 -12.79 -26.97 -18.88
C ASN A 170 -13.36 -25.93 -19.87
N GLN A 171 -14.07 -26.38 -20.92
CA GLN A 171 -14.69 -25.51 -21.93
C GLN A 171 -15.96 -24.82 -21.40
N HIS A 172 -16.76 -25.52 -20.58
CA HIS A 172 -17.97 -24.93 -19.98
C HIS A 172 -17.70 -23.78 -19.00
N GLN A 173 -16.44 -23.54 -18.64
CA GLN A 173 -16.06 -22.44 -17.76
C GLN A 173 -15.71 -21.15 -18.52
N GLU A 174 -15.60 -21.22 -19.86
CA GLU A 174 -15.30 -20.07 -20.73
C GLU A 174 -16.57 -19.37 -21.27
N ASP A 175 -17.74 -20.03 -21.25
CA ASP A 175 -18.99 -19.54 -21.87
C ASP A 175 -19.84 -18.63 -20.94
N ASP A 176 -19.48 -18.50 -19.66
CA ASP A 176 -20.25 -17.73 -18.64
C ASP A 176 -19.74 -16.28 -18.45
N ASP A 177 -18.85 -15.81 -19.33
CA ASP A 177 -18.16 -14.50 -19.23
C ASP A 177 -18.68 -13.44 -20.21
N ASP A 178 -20.00 -13.29 -20.33
CA ASP A 178 -20.68 -12.06 -20.79
C ASP A 178 -21.47 -11.36 -19.65
#